data_AF-A0A914X5K1-F1
#
_entry.id   AF-A0A914X5K1-F1
#
_cell.length_a   1.000
_cell.length_b   1.000
_cell.length_c   1.000
_cell.angle_alpha   90.00
_cell.angle_beta   90.00
_cell.angle_gamma   90.00
#
_symmetry.space_group_name_H-M   'P 1'
#
loop_
_entity.id
_entity.type
_entity.pdbx_description
1 polymer ?
#
loop_
_entity_poly.entity_id
_entity_poly.type
_entity_poly.pdbx_seq_one_letter_code
_entity_poly.pdbx_strand_id
1 'polypeptide(L)'
;MELSFAGVVLAVLATVASAQQPINITGCTVPCNLGITAADVVIFIDASNGMGQANLDMVKSALIQWQTPWSVGPAAPSDQLRVAIIDYAMYATSHGLLVENHNDHDELVHLINDVQFRGYDSRSIYYGLLQGTLNLASSGGLRGPEVPKIGMIFSAAAFTGQSATAIFKSYTDAGFVFFGLGVGLNANIGELATLIGQPNNVFHTISAEQLQYVVGWLLNKGCNTSSSESTVTWPSFTTTQSFTTTQLYTTTPPFTTTTTLLPYRHCQDYCARGDSSSGVKPIFINGNYVNVFCNGCWTVIQSRTNGGRVDFNVSFERYRQVLGEATSPPSDFYLGNDNIYALTSQFDMQLWVQPEDCDAGITNSLYSYFKIGSLSEKFKLNTSYAIGDAGDAFNVNSFGYSDQGRPFSTSATYDPTGALPVKNCPSLLYGGWWFGNCKDNLNGKWYQVSPPYCETTVPDGIRWIRPGNYTLMRSKMLVCPSECPQPF
;
A
#
# COMPACT_ATOMS: atom_id res chain seq x y z
N MET A 1 21.14 -6.38 17.05
CA MET A 1 20.25 -6.35 18.22
C MET A 1 18.86 -6.09 17.64
N GLU A 2 18.10 -7.16 17.44
CA GLU A 2 16.79 -7.11 16.78
C GLU A 2 15.80 -6.38 17.71
N LEU A 3 15.18 -5.32 17.22
CA LEU A 3 14.12 -4.62 17.93
C LEU A 3 12.86 -5.50 17.90
N SER A 4 12.34 -5.87 19.08
CA SER A 4 11.14 -6.68 19.25
C SER A 4 9.87 -5.94 18.81
N PHE A 5 8.85 -6.65 18.30
CA PHE A 5 7.52 -6.08 17.97
C PHE A 5 6.92 -5.25 19.14
N ALA A 6 7.20 -5.63 20.38
CA ALA A 6 6.83 -4.82 21.55
C ALA A 6 7.58 -3.48 21.58
N GLY A 7 8.90 -3.48 21.45
CA GLY A 7 9.71 -2.25 21.35
C GLY A 7 9.40 -1.41 20.10
N VAL A 8 8.85 -2.05 19.08
CA VAL A 8 8.42 -1.49 17.79
C VAL A 8 7.07 -0.81 17.92
N VAL A 9 6.05 -1.45 18.48
CA VAL A 9 4.75 -0.82 18.80
C VAL A 9 4.95 0.29 19.84
N LEU A 10 5.82 0.09 20.84
CA LEU A 10 6.19 1.11 21.83
C LEU A 10 7.00 2.28 21.22
N ALA A 11 7.89 2.03 20.24
CA ALA A 11 8.61 3.09 19.51
C ALA A 11 7.67 3.89 18.59
N VAL A 12 6.65 3.25 18.03
CA VAL A 12 5.60 3.92 17.25
C VAL A 12 4.73 4.83 18.11
N LEU A 13 4.59 4.51 19.38
CA LEU A 13 3.87 5.32 20.36
C LEU A 13 4.74 6.42 20.95
N ALA A 14 6.05 6.24 20.98
CA ALA A 14 6.99 7.26 21.41
C ALA A 14 7.04 8.46 20.47
N THR A 15 6.69 8.38 19.18
CA THR A 15 6.65 9.56 18.29
C THR A 15 5.37 10.36 18.31
N VAL A 16 4.39 9.93 19.10
CA VAL A 16 3.32 10.83 19.55
C VAL A 16 3.77 11.64 20.80
N ALA A 17 4.91 11.30 21.42
CA ALA A 17 5.42 11.97 22.63
C ALA A 17 6.93 12.32 22.68
N SER A 18 7.73 12.00 21.65
CA SER A 18 9.21 12.07 21.72
C SER A 18 9.88 11.62 20.43
N ALA A 19 10.12 12.58 19.54
CA ALA A 19 11.11 12.45 18.49
C ALA A 19 12.52 12.51 19.08
N GLN A 20 13.44 11.96 18.29
CA GLN A 20 14.69 11.43 18.76
C GLN A 20 15.92 12.31 18.36
N GLN A 21 15.64 13.46 17.76
CA GLN A 21 16.51 14.65 17.64
C GLN A 21 15.68 15.89 17.99
N PRO A 22 16.30 17.04 18.37
CA PRO A 22 15.58 18.26 18.74
C PRO A 22 14.56 18.65 17.68
N ILE A 23 13.26 18.52 17.96
CA ILE A 23 12.25 19.23 17.17
C ILE A 23 12.13 20.61 17.78
N ASN A 24 12.48 21.63 17.00
CA ASN A 24 12.38 23.02 17.43
C ASN A 24 10.92 23.47 17.34
N ILE A 25 10.14 23.15 18.37
CA ILE A 25 8.82 23.72 18.64
C ILE A 25 9.04 24.73 19.75
N THR A 26 9.16 26.02 19.43
CA THR A 26 9.16 27.12 20.40
C THR A 26 9.78 26.79 21.78
N GLY A 27 11.07 26.43 21.81
CA GLY A 27 11.89 26.54 23.03
C GLY A 27 12.31 25.29 23.82
N CYS A 28 12.18 24.03 23.34
CA CYS A 28 12.77 22.88 24.07
C CYS A 28 13.16 21.67 23.18
N THR A 29 14.08 20.79 23.65
CA THR A 29 14.87 19.80 22.87
C THR A 29 15.03 18.43 23.59
N VAL A 30 14.73 17.25 22.98
CA VAL A 30 14.95 15.89 23.60
C VAL A 30 15.27 14.76 22.56
N PRO A 31 16.01 13.65 22.89
CA PRO A 31 16.54 12.63 21.94
C PRO A 31 16.11 11.14 22.10
N CYS A 32 16.80 10.28 21.33
CA CYS A 32 16.53 8.95 20.78
C CYS A 32 16.52 7.67 21.63
N ASN A 33 16.12 7.70 22.89
CA ASN A 33 16.12 6.48 23.69
C ASN A 33 15.09 6.55 24.81
N LEU A 34 14.10 5.66 24.82
CA LEU A 34 12.95 5.81 25.69
C LEU A 34 12.50 4.48 26.25
N GLY A 35 12.74 4.29 27.54
CA GLY A 35 12.22 3.18 28.34
C GLY A 35 10.70 3.27 28.53
N ILE A 36 9.92 3.22 27.44
CA ILE A 36 8.47 3.00 27.50
C ILE A 36 8.25 1.49 27.49
N THR A 37 7.60 1.00 28.54
CA THR A 37 7.40 -0.42 28.84
C THR A 37 5.91 -0.82 28.83
N ALA A 38 4.99 0.15 28.74
CA ALA A 38 3.54 -0.05 28.89
C ALA A 38 2.69 0.62 27.80
N ALA A 39 1.59 -0.02 27.42
CA ALA A 39 0.53 0.55 26.56
C ALA A 39 -0.81 -0.21 26.73
N ASP A 40 -1.94 0.48 26.57
CA ASP A 40 -3.29 -0.10 26.53
C ASP A 40 -3.72 -0.29 25.07
N VAL A 41 -4.06 -1.51 24.67
CA VAL A 41 -4.39 -1.87 23.29
C VAL A 41 -5.77 -2.48 23.21
N VAL A 42 -6.61 -2.00 22.30
CA VAL A 42 -7.93 -2.57 22.02
C VAL A 42 -8.00 -2.98 20.56
N ILE A 43 -8.34 -4.24 20.30
CA ILE A 43 -8.39 -4.84 18.98
C ILE A 43 -9.84 -5.22 18.67
N PHE A 44 -10.38 -4.63 17.61
CA PHE A 44 -11.70 -4.92 17.08
C PHE A 44 -11.57 -5.79 15.84
N ILE A 45 -12.23 -6.95 15.83
CA ILE A 45 -12.15 -7.93 14.74
C ILE A 45 -13.54 -8.17 14.15
N ASP A 46 -13.70 -7.91 12.85
CA ASP A 46 -14.91 -8.29 12.12
C ASP A 46 -15.04 -9.82 12.10
N ALA A 47 -16.13 -10.34 12.63
CA ALA A 47 -16.44 -11.77 12.66
C ALA A 47 -17.67 -12.14 11.80
N SER A 48 -18.07 -11.23 10.91
CA SER A 48 -19.21 -11.37 10.00
C SER A 48 -18.87 -12.15 8.72
N ASN A 49 -19.89 -12.40 7.89
CA ASN A 49 -19.73 -12.91 6.52
C ASN A 49 -18.85 -12.00 5.63
N GLY A 50 -18.71 -10.72 5.95
CA GLY A 50 -17.82 -9.80 5.23
C GLY A 50 -16.34 -10.16 5.40
N MET A 51 -15.95 -10.57 6.62
CA MET A 51 -14.64 -11.17 6.90
C MET A 51 -14.52 -12.51 6.21
N GLY A 52 -15.46 -13.42 6.45
CA GLY A 52 -15.35 -14.80 5.98
C GLY A 52 -14.28 -15.59 6.76
N GLN A 53 -14.45 -16.91 6.83
CA GLN A 53 -13.61 -17.78 7.67
C GLN A 53 -12.11 -17.66 7.32
N ALA A 54 -11.75 -17.69 6.03
CA ALA A 54 -10.35 -17.67 5.60
C ALA A 54 -9.61 -16.39 6.01
N ASN A 55 -10.24 -15.21 5.86
CA ASN A 55 -9.62 -13.96 6.29
C ASN A 55 -9.57 -13.85 7.81
N LEU A 56 -10.58 -14.37 8.52
CA LEU A 56 -10.57 -14.40 9.98
C LEU A 56 -9.42 -15.26 10.51
N ASP A 57 -9.23 -16.47 9.97
CA ASP A 57 -8.14 -17.35 10.34
C ASP A 57 -6.78 -16.68 10.08
N MET A 58 -6.67 -16.01 8.93
CA MET A 58 -5.49 -15.25 8.56
C MET A 58 -5.18 -14.10 9.54
N VAL A 59 -6.20 -13.34 9.97
CA VAL A 59 -6.04 -12.28 11.00
C VAL A 59 -5.61 -12.88 12.33
N LYS A 60 -6.22 -13.98 12.76
CA LYS A 60 -5.88 -14.68 14.01
C LYS A 60 -4.44 -15.17 14.00
N SER A 61 -4.01 -15.82 12.91
CA SER A 61 -2.63 -16.29 12.76
C SER A 61 -1.62 -15.13 12.80
N ALA A 62 -1.92 -14.01 12.13
CA ALA A 62 -1.05 -12.84 12.15
C ALA A 62 -0.94 -12.23 13.56
N LEU A 63 -2.06 -12.08 14.27
CA LEU A 63 -2.05 -11.57 15.65
C LEU A 63 -1.24 -12.46 16.59
N ILE A 64 -1.36 -13.79 16.49
CA ILE A 64 -0.55 -14.74 17.27
C ILE A 64 0.94 -14.61 16.94
N GLN A 65 1.27 -14.47 15.65
CA GLN A 65 2.67 -14.32 15.22
C GLN A 65 3.28 -12.99 15.68
N TRP A 66 2.51 -11.90 15.72
CA TRP A 66 3.02 -10.61 16.18
C TRP A 66 3.35 -10.60 17.67
N GLN A 67 2.73 -11.50 18.46
CA GLN A 67 2.86 -11.58 19.91
C GLN A 67 4.13 -12.21 20.43
N THR A 68 4.89 -12.91 19.56
CA THR A 68 6.03 -13.73 19.97
C THR A 68 7.13 -12.96 20.76
N PRO A 69 7.19 -11.62 20.78
CA PRO A 69 8.06 -10.88 21.69
C PRO A 69 7.34 -9.92 22.67
N TRP A 70 6.04 -10.07 22.94
CA TRP A 70 5.29 -9.19 23.85
C TRP A 70 5.56 -9.56 25.31
N SER A 71 5.87 -8.56 26.15
CA SER A 71 5.80 -8.70 27.61
C SER A 71 4.38 -8.37 28.07
N VAL A 72 3.59 -9.42 28.26
CA VAL A 72 2.18 -9.39 28.70
C VAL A 72 2.12 -10.06 30.09
N GLY A 73 1.47 -9.46 31.07
CA GLY A 73 1.46 -9.99 32.44
C GLY A 73 1.50 -8.98 33.60
N PRO A 74 1.47 -9.44 34.88
CA PRO A 74 1.37 -8.60 36.06
C PRO A 74 2.73 -8.48 36.81
N ALA A 75 3.82 -8.14 36.14
CA ALA A 75 5.03 -7.65 36.83
C ALA A 75 5.08 -6.12 36.73
N ALA A 76 4.74 -5.46 37.84
CA ALA A 76 4.46 -4.04 38.02
C ALA A 76 3.37 -3.47 37.07
N PRO A 77 2.21 -2.98 37.58
CA PRO A 77 1.13 -2.40 36.76
C PRO A 77 1.56 -1.29 35.78
N SER A 78 2.75 -0.72 35.97
CA SER A 78 3.36 0.37 35.21
C SER A 78 4.14 -0.04 33.96
N ASP A 79 4.49 -1.33 33.77
CA ASP A 79 5.57 -1.71 32.86
C ASP A 79 5.22 -2.78 31.81
N GLN A 80 3.93 -3.01 31.50
CA GLN A 80 3.52 -4.05 30.53
C GLN A 80 2.35 -3.66 29.62
N LEU A 81 2.19 -4.42 28.53
CA LEU A 81 1.08 -4.28 27.59
C LEU A 81 -0.21 -4.82 28.20
N ARG A 82 -1.31 -4.08 28.07
CA ARG A 82 -2.67 -4.56 28.36
C ARG A 82 -3.43 -4.60 27.05
N VAL A 83 -4.09 -5.71 26.76
CA VAL A 83 -4.81 -5.92 25.50
C VAL A 83 -6.28 -6.14 25.81
N ALA A 84 -7.18 -5.80 24.90
CA ALA A 84 -8.56 -6.25 24.93
C ALA A 84 -8.98 -6.61 23.52
N ILE A 85 -9.60 -7.78 23.33
CA ILE A 85 -10.02 -8.28 22.02
C ILE A 85 -11.54 -8.32 21.99
N ILE A 86 -12.11 -7.69 20.96
CA ILE A 86 -13.55 -7.56 20.78
C ILE A 86 -13.87 -7.99 19.37
N ASP A 87 -14.75 -8.99 19.22
CA ASP A 87 -15.35 -9.27 17.92
C ASP A 87 -16.60 -8.43 17.70
N TYR A 88 -16.88 -8.11 16.44
CA TYR A 88 -18.13 -7.45 16.07
C TYR A 88 -18.75 -8.05 14.81
N ALA A 89 -20.07 -8.15 14.81
CA ALA A 89 -20.89 -8.52 13.66
C ALA A 89 -22.29 -7.88 13.79
N MET A 90 -23.34 -8.68 13.96
CA MET A 90 -24.68 -8.19 14.34
C MET A 90 -24.73 -7.64 15.76
N TYR A 91 -23.91 -8.20 16.64
CA TYR A 91 -23.62 -7.77 18.00
C TYR A 91 -22.14 -8.03 18.26
N ALA A 92 -21.62 -7.61 19.41
CA ALA A 92 -20.22 -7.73 19.76
C ALA A 92 -20.01 -8.63 20.98
N THR A 93 -18.87 -9.30 21.02
CA THR A 93 -18.43 -10.10 22.18
C THR A 93 -17.06 -9.61 22.61
N SER A 94 -16.87 -9.40 23.91
CA SER A 94 -15.55 -9.16 24.49
C SER A 94 -14.93 -10.48 24.91
N HIS A 95 -13.69 -10.73 24.49
CA HIS A 95 -12.93 -11.94 24.86
C HIS A 95 -12.00 -11.69 26.05
N GLY A 96 -11.67 -10.43 26.36
CA GLY A 96 -10.91 -10.05 27.56
C GLY A 96 -11.11 -8.57 27.92
N LEU A 97 -10.69 -8.16 29.11
CA LEU A 97 -10.72 -6.76 29.56
C LEU A 97 -9.29 -6.22 29.67
N LEU A 98 -9.09 -4.91 29.56
CA LEU A 98 -7.76 -4.33 29.81
C LEU A 98 -7.23 -4.63 31.24
N VAL A 99 -8.14 -4.87 32.20
CA VAL A 99 -7.83 -5.06 33.63
C VAL A 99 -7.80 -6.53 34.04
N GLU A 100 -8.34 -7.43 33.21
CA GLU A 100 -8.54 -8.84 33.54
C GLU A 100 -8.01 -9.72 32.40
N ASN A 101 -7.35 -10.84 32.74
CA ASN A 101 -7.03 -11.94 31.83
C ASN A 101 -5.90 -11.74 30.81
N HIS A 102 -4.78 -11.17 31.24
CA HIS A 102 -3.56 -11.14 30.42
C HIS A 102 -2.33 -11.40 31.30
N ASN A 103 -2.30 -12.54 31.99
CA ASN A 103 -1.24 -12.86 32.93
C ASN A 103 0.06 -13.33 32.23
N ASP A 104 -0.06 -13.79 30.99
CA ASP A 104 1.03 -14.25 30.15
C ASP A 104 0.64 -14.29 28.65
N HIS A 105 1.61 -14.68 27.82
CA HIS A 105 1.47 -14.81 26.38
C HIS A 105 0.46 -15.90 25.97
N ASP A 106 0.38 -17.01 26.72
CA ASP A 106 -0.46 -18.15 26.36
C ASP A 106 -1.96 -17.80 26.52
N GLU A 107 -2.30 -17.05 27.56
CA GLU A 107 -3.65 -16.53 27.77
C GLU A 107 -4.10 -15.63 26.60
N LEU A 108 -3.22 -14.76 26.12
CA LEU A 108 -3.53 -13.88 24.98
C LEU A 108 -3.73 -14.67 23.66
N VAL A 109 -2.96 -15.73 23.45
CA VAL A 109 -3.17 -16.65 22.31
C VAL A 109 -4.51 -17.38 22.44
N HIS A 110 -4.92 -17.79 23.65
CA HIS A 110 -6.24 -18.37 23.89
C HIS A 110 -7.37 -17.40 23.52
N LEU A 111 -7.27 -16.14 23.93
CA LEU A 111 -8.29 -15.13 23.63
C LEU A 111 -8.43 -14.83 22.13
N ILE A 112 -7.33 -14.85 21.37
CA ILE A 112 -7.42 -14.76 19.90
C ILE A 112 -8.13 -15.98 19.33
N ASN A 113 -7.76 -17.16 19.79
CA ASN A 113 -8.34 -18.40 19.29
C ASN A 113 -9.84 -18.52 19.57
N ASP A 114 -10.32 -17.92 20.67
CA ASP A 114 -11.73 -17.86 21.04
C ASP A 114 -12.58 -16.97 20.12
N VAL A 115 -11.98 -16.07 19.34
CA VAL A 115 -12.71 -15.33 18.30
C VAL A 115 -13.22 -16.28 17.22
N GLN A 116 -14.54 -16.46 17.17
CA GLN A 116 -15.22 -17.34 16.22
C GLN A 116 -15.84 -16.57 15.06
N PHE A 117 -15.83 -17.17 13.87
CA PHE A 117 -16.64 -16.69 12.75
C PHE A 117 -18.12 -16.86 13.09
N ARG A 118 -18.92 -15.79 12.92
CA ARG A 118 -20.30 -15.73 13.42
C ARG A 118 -21.36 -15.84 12.33
N GLY A 119 -20.97 -15.80 11.06
CA GLY A 119 -21.89 -16.07 9.94
C GLY A 119 -23.00 -15.02 9.72
N TYR A 120 -22.95 -13.87 10.39
CA TYR A 120 -23.93 -12.80 10.22
C TYR A 120 -23.56 -11.88 9.05
N ASP A 121 -24.54 -11.39 8.30
CA ASP A 121 -24.29 -10.36 7.28
C ASP A 121 -24.08 -8.96 7.88
N SER A 122 -24.55 -8.74 9.10
CA SER A 122 -24.36 -7.46 9.79
C SER A 122 -22.91 -7.30 10.26
N ARG A 123 -22.36 -6.10 10.02
CA ARG A 123 -20.98 -5.65 10.22
C ARG A 123 -20.93 -4.36 11.03
N SER A 124 -21.57 -4.36 12.19
CA SER A 124 -21.80 -3.14 12.97
C SER A 124 -20.62 -2.85 13.90
N ILE A 125 -19.67 -2.05 13.42
CA ILE A 125 -18.56 -1.55 14.24
C ILE A 125 -19.05 -0.71 15.44
N TYR A 126 -20.25 -0.12 15.34
CA TYR A 126 -20.91 0.55 16.47
C TYR A 126 -21.04 -0.37 17.68
N TYR A 127 -21.48 -1.62 17.51
CA TYR A 127 -21.58 -2.56 18.63
C TYR A 127 -20.21 -2.99 19.16
N GLY A 128 -19.22 -3.12 18.28
CA GLY A 128 -17.83 -3.37 18.69
C GLY A 128 -17.33 -2.26 19.62
N LEU A 129 -17.40 -1.01 19.16
CA LEU A 129 -17.00 0.16 19.95
C LEU A 129 -17.85 0.32 21.22
N LEU A 130 -19.15 0.03 21.17
CA LEU A 130 -20.00 0.05 22.37
C LEU A 130 -19.52 -0.95 23.41
N GLN A 131 -19.29 -2.19 22.99
CA GLN A 131 -18.77 -3.22 23.88
C GLN A 131 -17.39 -2.83 24.45
N GLY A 132 -16.54 -2.21 23.63
CA GLY A 132 -15.24 -1.75 24.10
C GLY A 132 -15.33 -0.60 25.10
N THR A 133 -16.28 0.34 24.97
CA THR A 133 -16.43 1.41 25.97
C THR A 133 -16.77 0.87 27.35
N LEU A 134 -17.51 -0.24 27.44
CA LEU A 134 -17.76 -0.94 28.70
C LEU A 134 -16.46 -1.49 29.31
N ASN A 135 -15.56 -2.01 28.48
CA ASN A 135 -14.24 -2.45 28.94
C ASN A 135 -13.40 -1.27 29.45
N LEU A 136 -13.43 -0.13 28.76
CA LEU A 136 -12.68 1.07 29.15
C LEU A 136 -13.19 1.68 30.46
N ALA A 137 -14.50 1.62 30.70
CA ALA A 137 -15.16 2.19 31.88
C ALA A 137 -15.05 1.29 33.14
N SER A 138 -14.51 0.08 33.01
CA SER A 138 -14.28 -0.82 34.14
C SER A 138 -13.29 -0.22 35.14
N SER A 139 -13.42 -0.56 36.43
CA SER A 139 -12.51 -0.08 37.48
C SER A 139 -11.08 -0.58 37.21
N GLY A 140 -10.14 0.33 36.94
CA GLY A 140 -8.77 -0.02 36.55
C GLY A 140 -8.56 -0.20 35.04
N GLY A 141 -9.60 0.09 34.23
CA GLY A 141 -9.68 -0.02 32.77
C GLY A 141 -8.53 0.64 32.03
N LEU A 142 -8.69 1.93 31.75
CA LEU A 142 -7.63 2.74 31.16
C LEU A 142 -6.63 3.20 32.19
N ARG A 143 -5.34 3.03 31.88
CA ARG A 143 -4.27 3.69 32.62
C ARG A 143 -4.24 5.18 32.31
N GLY A 144 -3.53 5.91 33.17
CA GLY A 144 -3.43 7.37 33.11
C GLY A 144 -2.98 7.90 31.75
N PRO A 145 -3.12 9.22 31.51
CA PRO A 145 -2.81 9.84 30.22
C PRO A 145 -1.37 9.61 29.74
N GLU A 146 -0.44 9.30 30.66
CA GLU A 146 0.96 8.96 30.39
C GLU A 146 1.16 7.60 29.72
N VAL A 147 0.19 6.69 29.81
CA VAL A 147 0.23 5.38 29.15
C VAL A 147 -0.41 5.47 27.76
N PRO A 148 0.32 5.13 26.69
CA PRO A 148 -0.21 5.11 25.33
C PRO A 148 -1.47 4.23 25.17
N LYS A 149 -2.41 4.68 24.33
CA LYS A 149 -3.68 4.00 24.07
C LYS A 149 -3.82 3.74 22.57
N ILE A 150 -3.99 2.48 22.19
CA ILE A 150 -3.98 2.02 20.79
C ILE A 150 -5.28 1.31 20.46
N GLY A 151 -5.87 1.67 19.33
CA GLY A 151 -6.98 0.95 18.73
C GLY A 151 -6.57 0.29 17.42
N MET A 152 -6.94 -0.96 17.20
CA MET A 152 -6.80 -1.64 15.92
C MET A 152 -8.17 -2.11 15.45
N ILE A 153 -8.56 -1.81 14.21
CA ILE A 153 -9.85 -2.25 13.64
C ILE A 153 -9.57 -3.08 12.39
N PHE A 154 -9.87 -4.39 12.45
CA PHE A 154 -9.82 -5.29 11.32
C PHE A 154 -11.20 -5.39 10.66
N SER A 155 -11.30 -4.94 9.41
CA SER A 155 -12.54 -5.00 8.63
C SER A 155 -12.28 -5.51 7.22
N ALA A 156 -13.20 -6.31 6.70
CA ALA A 156 -13.07 -6.91 5.36
C ALA A 156 -14.17 -6.49 4.39
N ALA A 157 -15.10 -5.64 4.85
CA ALA A 157 -16.19 -5.11 4.05
C ALA A 157 -16.69 -3.77 4.62
N ALA A 158 -17.66 -3.16 3.94
CA ALA A 158 -18.31 -1.95 4.41
C ALA A 158 -19.09 -2.18 5.71
N PHE A 159 -19.04 -1.26 6.67
CA PHE A 159 -19.83 -1.37 7.89
C PHE A 159 -21.33 -1.29 7.60
N THR A 160 -22.13 -1.84 8.50
CA THR A 160 -23.59 -1.76 8.41
C THR A 160 -24.18 -1.28 9.72
N GLY A 161 -25.39 -0.75 9.65
CA GLY A 161 -26.13 -0.35 10.84
C GLY A 161 -25.88 1.11 11.18
N GLN A 162 -25.82 1.41 12.48
CA GLN A 162 -25.77 2.78 12.96
C GLN A 162 -24.37 3.39 12.81
N SER A 163 -24.33 4.72 12.66
CA SER A 163 -23.06 5.46 12.64
C SER A 163 -22.32 5.27 13.96
N ALA A 164 -21.03 4.96 13.86
CA ALA A 164 -20.14 4.84 14.99
C ALA A 164 -19.39 6.13 15.33
N THR A 165 -19.61 7.24 14.61
CA THR A 165 -18.81 8.47 14.75
C THR A 165 -18.84 9.03 16.17
N ALA A 166 -20.01 9.10 16.81
CA ALA A 166 -20.15 9.66 18.15
C ALA A 166 -19.43 8.81 19.21
N ILE A 167 -19.57 7.47 19.12
CA ILE A 167 -18.91 6.58 20.06
C ILE A 167 -17.41 6.48 19.81
N PHE A 168 -16.98 6.51 18.55
CA PHE A 168 -15.56 6.54 18.19
C PHE A 168 -14.87 7.80 18.75
N LYS A 169 -15.57 8.95 18.75
CA LYS A 169 -15.09 10.18 19.37
C LYS A 169 -14.76 9.99 20.86
N SER A 170 -15.49 9.15 21.59
CA SER A 170 -15.17 8.89 23.01
C SER A 170 -13.79 8.25 23.19
N TYR A 171 -13.33 7.45 22.23
CA TYR A 171 -11.99 6.88 22.27
C TYR A 171 -10.92 7.92 21.91
N THR A 172 -11.18 8.77 20.91
CA THR A 172 -10.23 9.86 20.57
C THR A 172 -10.09 10.84 21.75
N ASP A 173 -11.18 11.13 22.44
CA ASP A 173 -11.19 11.98 23.64
C ASP A 173 -10.45 11.31 24.82
N ALA A 174 -10.46 9.97 24.88
CA ALA A 174 -9.67 9.19 25.82
C ALA A 174 -8.18 9.07 25.45
N GLY A 175 -7.76 9.61 24.30
CA GLY A 175 -6.37 9.64 23.85
C GLY A 175 -5.94 8.44 23.00
N PHE A 176 -6.87 7.69 22.40
CA PHE A 176 -6.54 6.58 21.52
C PHE A 176 -6.00 7.05 20.16
N VAL A 177 -4.96 6.36 19.69
CA VAL A 177 -4.53 6.37 18.28
C VAL A 177 -5.03 5.10 17.63
N PHE A 178 -5.82 5.23 16.56
CA PHE A 178 -6.37 4.09 15.83
C PHE A 178 -5.62 3.77 14.55
N PHE A 179 -5.49 2.48 14.29
CA PHE A 179 -5.03 1.88 13.05
C PHE A 179 -6.13 1.01 12.44
N GLY A 180 -6.44 1.26 11.18
CA GLY A 180 -7.40 0.48 10.41
C GLY A 180 -6.67 -0.58 9.59
N LEU A 181 -7.13 -1.82 9.63
CA LEU A 181 -6.61 -2.91 8.84
C LEU A 181 -7.74 -3.45 7.96
N GLY A 182 -7.70 -3.05 6.70
CA GLY A 182 -8.55 -3.62 5.67
C GLY A 182 -8.04 -5.00 5.27
N VAL A 183 -8.90 -6.01 5.30
CA VAL A 183 -8.53 -7.40 5.02
C VAL A 183 -9.35 -7.97 3.86
N GLY A 184 -8.65 -8.48 2.84
CA GLY A 184 -9.28 -9.08 1.68
C GLY A 184 -9.72 -8.05 0.63
N LEU A 185 -10.20 -8.58 -0.51
CA LEU A 185 -10.53 -7.80 -1.71
C LEU A 185 -11.72 -6.85 -1.53
N ASN A 186 -12.61 -7.16 -0.59
CA ASN A 186 -13.85 -6.42 -0.38
C ASN A 186 -13.73 -5.34 0.71
N ALA A 187 -12.55 -5.18 1.33
CA ALA A 187 -12.34 -4.23 2.41
C ALA A 187 -12.66 -2.81 1.97
N ASN A 188 -13.56 -2.14 2.70
CA ASN A 188 -13.91 -0.75 2.42
C ASN A 188 -12.95 0.20 3.13
N ILE A 189 -11.79 0.42 2.52
CA ILE A 189 -10.70 1.24 3.08
C ILE A 189 -11.13 2.69 3.28
N GLY A 190 -11.95 3.24 2.37
CA GLY A 190 -12.43 4.62 2.48
C GLY A 190 -13.33 4.84 3.69
N GLU A 191 -14.24 3.90 3.96
CA GLU A 191 -15.09 3.95 5.15
C GLU A 191 -14.28 3.76 6.44
N LEU A 192 -13.31 2.85 6.44
CA LEU A 192 -12.41 2.63 7.56
C LEU A 192 -11.56 3.88 7.86
N ALA A 193 -11.02 4.52 6.81
CA ALA A 193 -10.30 5.79 6.92
C ALA A 193 -11.18 6.94 7.41
N THR A 194 -12.45 6.98 6.97
CA THR A 194 -13.43 7.98 7.42
C THR A 194 -13.77 7.81 8.89
N LEU A 195 -13.95 6.57 9.37
CA LEU A 195 -14.21 6.29 10.77
C LEU A 195 -13.03 6.74 11.65
N ILE A 196 -11.81 6.40 11.26
CA ILE A 196 -10.60 6.68 12.03
C ILE A 196 -10.18 8.16 11.95
N GLY A 197 -10.56 8.85 10.88
CA GLY A 197 -10.20 10.26 10.66
C GLY A 197 -8.73 10.48 10.30
N GLN A 198 -7.95 9.41 10.15
CA GLN A 198 -6.53 9.44 9.76
C GLN A 198 -6.26 8.41 8.67
N PRO A 199 -6.43 8.76 7.38
CA PRO A 199 -6.25 7.83 6.26
C PRO A 199 -4.86 7.18 6.22
N ASN A 200 -3.85 7.90 6.69
CA ASN A 200 -2.47 7.43 6.78
C ASN A 200 -2.25 6.31 7.80
N ASN A 201 -3.23 6.05 8.67
CA ASN A 201 -3.23 4.96 9.64
C ASN A 201 -4.09 3.78 9.18
N VAL A 202 -4.36 3.68 7.87
CA VAL A 202 -5.07 2.52 7.32
C VAL A 202 -4.12 1.70 6.45
N PHE A 203 -4.03 0.42 6.76
CA PHE A 203 -3.29 -0.59 6.02
C PHE A 203 -4.28 -1.51 5.30
N HIS A 204 -4.00 -1.87 4.05
CA HIS A 204 -4.81 -2.84 3.30
C HIS A 204 -3.96 -4.06 2.94
N THR A 205 -4.52 -5.23 3.20
CA THR A 205 -3.95 -6.51 2.81
C THR A 205 -4.99 -7.35 2.09
N ILE A 206 -4.55 -8.15 1.13
CA ILE A 206 -5.36 -9.17 0.46
C ILE A 206 -4.80 -10.59 0.69
N SER A 207 -3.71 -10.74 1.45
CA SER A 207 -3.06 -12.04 1.69
C SER A 207 -2.40 -12.15 3.07
N ALA A 208 -2.12 -13.39 3.48
CA ALA A 208 -1.51 -13.68 4.77
C ALA A 208 -0.06 -13.17 4.82
N GLU A 209 0.63 -13.27 3.70
CA GLU A 209 1.99 -12.78 3.51
C GLU A 209 2.04 -11.25 3.63
N GLN A 210 1.01 -10.54 3.21
CA GLN A 210 0.98 -9.08 3.34
C GLN A 210 0.78 -8.62 4.79
N LEU A 211 0.10 -9.40 5.63
CA LEU A 211 -0.05 -9.09 7.05
C LEU A 211 1.27 -9.10 7.81
N GLN A 212 2.30 -9.81 7.33
CA GLN A 212 3.62 -9.79 7.96
C GLN A 212 4.27 -8.39 7.90
N TYR A 213 3.86 -7.54 6.95
CA TYR A 213 4.39 -6.19 6.78
C TYR A 213 3.70 -5.13 7.65
N VAL A 214 2.57 -5.47 8.29
CA VAL A 214 1.88 -4.55 9.21
C VAL A 214 2.84 -4.04 10.29
N VAL A 215 3.71 -4.92 10.79
CA VAL A 215 4.74 -4.59 11.77
C VAL A 215 5.67 -3.48 11.27
N GLY A 216 6.23 -3.66 10.07
CA GLY A 216 7.15 -2.70 9.46
C GLY A 216 6.45 -1.40 9.06
N TRP A 217 5.20 -1.49 8.64
CA TRP A 217 4.37 -0.34 8.33
C TRP A 217 4.09 0.51 9.58
N LEU A 218 3.72 -0.13 10.70
CA LEU A 218 3.56 0.55 11.98
C LEU A 218 4.87 1.25 12.35
N LEU A 219 6.02 0.55 12.27
CA LEU A 219 7.35 1.13 12.54
C LEU A 219 7.66 2.42 11.80
N ASN A 220 7.35 2.46 10.51
CA ASN A 220 7.63 3.62 9.68
C ASN A 220 6.81 4.85 10.11
N LYS A 221 5.57 4.64 10.58
CA LYS A 221 4.76 5.71 11.18
C LYS A 221 5.34 6.21 12.50
N GLY A 222 6.15 5.37 13.13
CA GLY A 222 6.70 5.58 14.45
C GLY A 222 8.08 6.19 14.56
N CYS A 223 8.89 6.23 13.52
CA CYS A 223 10.34 6.47 13.68
C CYS A 223 10.94 7.47 12.68
N ASN A 224 10.17 8.10 11.79
CA ASN A 224 10.75 8.89 10.71
C ASN A 224 10.99 10.38 11.06
N THR A 225 12.27 10.77 11.02
CA THR A 225 12.79 12.15 11.08
C THR A 225 13.08 12.65 9.66
N SER A 226 12.93 13.94 9.40
CA SER A 226 13.21 14.52 8.09
C SER A 226 14.70 14.63 7.77
N SER A 227 15.02 14.23 6.53
CA SER A 227 16.16 14.61 5.66
C SER A 227 17.57 14.03 5.93
N SER A 228 17.98 13.11 5.06
CA SER A 228 19.16 13.23 4.16
C SER A 228 19.43 11.88 3.49
N GLU A 229 19.75 11.91 2.20
CA GLU A 229 20.43 10.80 1.55
C GLU A 229 21.69 10.47 2.39
N SER A 230 21.70 9.31 3.01
CA SER A 230 22.90 8.73 3.61
C SER A 230 22.83 7.23 3.42
N THR A 231 23.75 6.75 2.58
CA THR A 231 24.01 5.35 2.29
C THR A 231 24.31 4.59 3.58
N VAL A 232 23.35 3.79 4.05
CA VAL A 232 23.60 2.77 5.07
C VAL A 232 24.17 1.54 4.35
N THR A 233 25.48 1.31 4.52
CA THR A 233 26.12 0.06 4.11
C THR A 233 25.75 -1.04 5.10
N TRP A 234 25.00 -2.03 4.64
CA TRP A 234 24.74 -3.26 5.38
C TRP A 234 25.96 -4.19 5.34
N PRO A 235 26.28 -4.89 6.44
CA PRO A 235 27.38 -5.85 6.45
C PRO A 235 27.01 -7.06 5.60
N SER A 236 27.93 -7.46 4.73
CA SER A 236 27.85 -8.67 3.94
C SER A 236 27.91 -9.91 4.84
N PHE A 237 26.90 -10.77 4.74
CA PHE A 237 26.93 -12.10 5.32
C PHE A 237 27.85 -13.01 4.49
N THR A 238 29.00 -13.37 5.05
CA THR A 238 29.84 -14.45 4.54
C THR A 238 29.25 -15.76 5.04
N THR A 239 28.47 -16.45 4.19
CA THR A 239 28.00 -17.80 4.48
C THR A 239 29.17 -18.77 4.29
N THR A 240 29.93 -18.99 5.35
CA THR A 240 30.84 -20.14 5.47
C THR A 240 30.03 -21.28 6.07
N GLN A 241 29.45 -22.14 5.24
CA GLN A 241 28.90 -23.42 5.71
C GLN A 241 29.90 -24.53 5.41
N SER A 242 30.57 -25.01 6.45
CA SER A 242 31.28 -26.28 6.45
C SER A 242 30.26 -27.40 6.62
N PHE A 243 30.03 -28.17 5.57
CA PHE A 243 29.28 -29.42 5.63
C PHE A 243 30.25 -30.59 5.81
N THR A 244 30.13 -31.31 6.93
CA THR A 244 30.66 -32.68 7.05
C THR A 244 29.60 -33.64 6.54
N THR A 245 29.80 -34.19 5.34
CA THR A 245 28.95 -35.23 4.76
C THR A 245 29.64 -36.58 4.89
N THR A 246 29.01 -37.49 5.64
CA THR A 246 29.36 -38.92 5.67
C THR A 246 29.03 -39.54 4.32
N GLN A 247 30.00 -40.24 3.74
CA GLN A 247 29.95 -40.79 2.38
C GLN A 247 29.00 -41.98 2.24
N LEU A 248 28.29 -42.00 1.10
CA LEU A 248 27.91 -43.22 0.39
C LEU A 248 28.15 -42.98 -1.10
N TYR A 249 29.04 -43.78 -1.68
CA TYR A 249 29.41 -43.72 -3.09
C TYR A 249 28.32 -44.34 -3.96
N THR A 250 27.80 -43.58 -4.91
CA THR A 250 27.17 -44.12 -6.13
C THR A 250 27.70 -43.35 -7.34
N THR A 251 28.41 -44.08 -8.19
CA THR A 251 29.07 -43.60 -9.41
C THR A 251 28.03 -43.30 -10.49
N THR A 252 27.82 -42.03 -10.81
CA THR A 252 27.25 -41.59 -12.09
C THR A 252 28.07 -40.42 -12.63
N PRO A 253 28.30 -40.35 -13.97
CA PRO A 253 29.20 -39.36 -14.55
C PRO A 253 28.61 -37.95 -14.49
N PRO A 254 29.43 -36.89 -14.37
CA PRO A 254 28.94 -35.53 -14.26
C PRO A 254 28.38 -35.05 -15.61
N PHE A 255 27.07 -34.78 -15.65
CA PHE A 255 26.51 -33.85 -16.60
C PHE A 255 26.99 -32.45 -16.22
N THR A 256 27.82 -31.84 -17.07
CA THR A 256 28.09 -30.40 -17.01
C THR A 256 26.83 -29.65 -17.43
N THR A 257 26.02 -29.23 -16.46
CA THR A 257 24.98 -28.23 -16.69
C THR A 257 25.61 -26.85 -16.61
N THR A 258 25.88 -26.26 -17.76
CA THR A 258 26.11 -24.82 -17.87
C THR A 258 24.84 -24.14 -17.37
N THR A 259 24.86 -23.57 -16.16
CA THR A 259 23.74 -22.79 -15.64
C THR A 259 23.67 -21.49 -16.45
N THR A 260 22.85 -21.47 -17.50
CA THR A 260 22.53 -20.25 -18.22
C THR A 260 21.77 -19.33 -17.27
N LEU A 261 22.37 -18.20 -16.89
CA LEU A 261 21.70 -17.19 -16.09
C LEU A 261 20.44 -16.73 -16.83
N LEU A 262 19.28 -16.83 -16.17
CA LEU A 262 18.01 -16.35 -16.74
C LEU A 262 18.13 -14.86 -17.09
N PRO A 263 17.52 -14.40 -18.18
CA PRO A 263 17.54 -12.99 -18.53
C PRO A 263 16.75 -12.16 -17.49
N TYR A 264 17.12 -10.89 -17.33
CA TYR A 264 16.37 -9.94 -16.49
C TYR A 264 15.05 -9.58 -17.16
N ARG A 265 13.91 -9.80 -16.52
CA ARG A 265 12.57 -9.58 -17.12
C ARG A 265 11.94 -8.25 -16.69
N HIS A 266 12.42 -7.69 -15.58
CA HIS A 266 12.01 -6.41 -15.01
C HIS A 266 13.13 -5.88 -14.09
N CYS A 267 13.06 -4.62 -13.68
CA CYS A 267 14.08 -3.99 -12.83
C CYS A 267 14.28 -4.68 -11.48
N GLN A 268 13.25 -5.34 -10.93
CA GLN A 268 13.39 -6.14 -9.70
C GLN A 268 14.36 -7.32 -9.84
N ASP A 269 14.55 -7.89 -11.05
CA ASP A 269 15.53 -8.98 -11.23
C ASP A 269 16.97 -8.47 -11.06
N TYR A 270 17.23 -7.19 -11.37
CA TYR A 270 18.53 -6.56 -11.11
C TYR A 270 18.74 -6.40 -9.60
N CYS A 271 17.73 -5.90 -8.88
CA CYS A 271 17.78 -5.80 -7.43
C CYS A 271 18.00 -7.15 -6.75
N ALA A 272 17.30 -8.20 -7.18
CA ALA A 272 17.48 -9.55 -6.67
C ALA A 272 18.89 -10.11 -6.91
N ARG A 273 19.64 -9.56 -7.87
CA ARG A 273 21.04 -9.88 -8.15
C ARG A 273 22.03 -8.83 -7.64
N GLY A 274 21.59 -7.95 -6.74
CA GLY A 274 22.44 -6.99 -6.03
C GLY A 274 22.65 -5.66 -6.74
N ASP A 275 21.93 -5.37 -7.82
CA ASP A 275 22.02 -4.10 -8.54
C ASP A 275 20.73 -3.29 -8.43
N SER A 276 20.65 -2.46 -7.38
CA SER A 276 19.56 -1.50 -7.14
C SER A 276 19.82 -0.11 -7.70
N SER A 277 20.84 0.07 -8.55
CA SER A 277 21.13 1.37 -9.14
C SER A 277 20.03 1.84 -10.11
N SER A 278 19.65 3.11 -10.02
CA SER A 278 18.75 3.72 -11.00
C SER A 278 19.48 4.01 -12.31
N GLY A 279 18.83 3.77 -13.44
CA GLY A 279 19.42 4.00 -14.75
C GLY A 279 18.76 3.19 -15.86
N VAL A 280 19.23 3.38 -17.09
CA VAL A 280 18.73 2.63 -18.24
C VAL A 280 19.32 1.22 -18.23
N LYS A 281 18.46 0.20 -18.24
CA LYS A 281 18.84 -1.22 -18.24
C LYS A 281 18.03 -2.01 -19.27
N PRO A 282 18.61 -3.02 -19.93
CA PRO A 282 17.88 -3.88 -20.86
C PRO A 282 17.09 -4.99 -20.14
N ILE A 283 15.79 -5.06 -20.33
CA ILE A 283 14.97 -6.19 -19.88
C ILE A 283 14.55 -7.07 -21.05
N PHE A 284 14.46 -8.38 -20.84
CA PHE A 284 13.97 -9.35 -21.81
C PHE A 284 12.47 -9.57 -21.61
N ILE A 285 11.70 -9.13 -22.59
CA ILE A 285 10.24 -9.20 -22.56
C ILE A 285 9.69 -9.46 -23.96
N ASN A 286 8.65 -10.28 -24.04
CA ASN A 286 8.00 -10.62 -25.30
C ASN A 286 9.00 -11.10 -26.39
N GLY A 287 9.98 -11.92 -25.96
CA GLY A 287 11.00 -12.49 -26.84
C GLY A 287 12.13 -11.52 -27.26
N ASN A 288 12.16 -10.28 -26.78
CA ASN A 288 13.11 -9.26 -27.21
C ASN A 288 13.71 -8.49 -26.03
N TYR A 289 14.87 -7.87 -26.22
CA TYR A 289 15.43 -6.92 -25.26
C TYR A 289 14.87 -5.52 -25.50
N VAL A 290 14.43 -4.87 -24.42
CA VAL A 290 13.92 -3.50 -24.42
C VAL A 290 14.63 -2.71 -23.33
N ASN A 291 15.16 -1.54 -23.68
CA ASN A 291 15.75 -0.63 -22.71
C ASN A 291 14.64 0.09 -21.92
N VAL A 292 14.71 0.01 -20.60
CA VAL A 292 13.81 0.68 -19.65
C VAL A 292 14.61 1.49 -18.66
N PHE A 293 14.00 2.54 -18.10
CA PHE A 293 14.59 3.22 -16.96
C PHE A 293 14.18 2.48 -15.67
N CYS A 294 15.15 1.96 -14.94
CA CYS A 294 14.95 1.44 -13.59
C CYS A 294 15.08 2.59 -12.60
N ASN A 295 14.04 2.81 -11.79
CA ASN A 295 14.12 3.68 -10.62
C ASN A 295 14.25 2.79 -9.37
N GLY A 296 15.49 2.50 -8.97
CA GLY A 296 15.78 1.39 -8.10
C GLY A 296 15.28 0.08 -8.71
N CYS A 297 14.39 -0.61 -7.99
CA CYS A 297 13.79 -1.87 -8.45
C CYS A 297 12.58 -1.69 -9.35
N TRP A 298 12.05 -0.47 -9.46
CA TRP A 298 10.83 -0.17 -10.19
C TRP A 298 11.10 0.03 -11.68
N THR A 299 10.31 -0.63 -12.52
CA THR A 299 10.39 -0.51 -13.99
C THR A 299 9.50 0.62 -14.47
N VAL A 300 10.07 1.70 -15.01
CA VAL A 300 9.27 2.78 -15.62
C VAL A 300 8.59 2.27 -16.88
N ILE A 301 7.26 2.32 -16.92
CA ILE A 301 6.44 1.92 -18.09
C ILE A 301 5.88 3.12 -18.85
N GLN A 302 5.79 4.28 -18.19
CA GLN A 302 5.44 5.56 -18.80
C GLN A 302 6.19 6.68 -18.09
N SER A 303 6.70 7.65 -18.84
CA SER A 303 7.17 8.91 -18.29
C SER A 303 6.88 10.08 -19.21
N ARG A 304 6.58 11.23 -18.59
CA ARG A 304 6.44 12.56 -19.19
C ARG A 304 7.35 13.53 -18.45
N THR A 305 8.44 13.94 -19.07
CA THR A 305 9.52 14.68 -18.39
C THR A 305 10.30 15.64 -19.29
N ASN A 306 10.28 15.48 -20.62
CA ASN A 306 11.23 16.12 -21.55
C ASN A 306 10.57 16.89 -22.70
N GLY A 307 9.79 17.92 -22.37
CA GLY A 307 9.41 18.96 -23.33
C GLY A 307 8.45 18.53 -24.45
N GLY A 308 7.81 17.37 -24.36
CA GLY A 308 6.88 16.88 -25.38
C GLY A 308 7.56 16.41 -26.67
N ARG A 309 8.81 15.93 -26.60
CA ARG A 309 9.58 15.48 -27.78
C ARG A 309 9.03 14.20 -28.41
N VAL A 310 8.29 13.40 -27.64
CA VAL A 310 7.65 12.17 -28.14
C VAL A 310 6.17 12.45 -28.30
N ASP A 311 5.65 12.20 -29.50
CA ASP A 311 4.22 12.32 -29.76
C ASP A 311 3.48 11.11 -29.14
N PHE A 312 2.54 11.41 -28.25
CA PHE A 312 1.66 10.41 -27.65
C PHE A 312 0.27 10.43 -28.29
N ASN A 313 -0.05 11.37 -29.17
CA ASN A 313 -1.30 11.37 -29.94
C ASN A 313 -1.18 10.47 -31.18
N VAL A 314 -0.93 9.19 -30.93
CA VAL A 314 -0.67 8.18 -31.96
C VAL A 314 -1.78 7.13 -32.02
N SER A 315 -1.78 6.31 -33.08
CA SER A 315 -2.77 5.25 -33.24
C SER A 315 -2.64 4.15 -32.18
N PHE A 316 -3.68 3.33 -32.04
CA PHE A 316 -3.70 2.18 -31.15
C PHE A 316 -2.57 1.19 -31.48
N GLU A 317 -2.31 0.94 -32.76
CA GLU A 317 -1.22 0.08 -33.23
C GLU A 317 0.13 0.61 -32.81
N ARG A 318 0.30 1.94 -32.83
CA ARG A 318 1.56 2.57 -32.40
C ARG A 318 1.74 2.45 -30.89
N TYR A 319 0.68 2.60 -30.10
CA TYR A 319 0.67 2.39 -28.65
C TYR A 319 0.99 0.96 -28.21
N ARG A 320 0.90 -0.03 -29.10
CA ARG A 320 1.33 -1.41 -28.80
C ARG A 320 2.85 -1.54 -28.69
N GLN A 321 3.58 -0.65 -29.35
CA GLN A 321 5.03 -0.64 -29.42
C GLN A 321 5.62 0.42 -28.49
N VAL A 322 6.95 0.36 -28.28
CA VAL A 322 7.68 1.38 -27.52
C VAL A 322 7.57 2.75 -28.21
N LEU A 323 7.20 3.77 -27.44
CA LEU A 323 7.23 5.18 -27.83
C LEU A 323 8.39 5.87 -27.12
N GLY A 324 9.15 6.67 -27.84
CA GLY A 324 10.34 7.32 -27.31
C GLY A 324 11.48 6.33 -27.03
N GLU A 325 12.39 6.76 -26.17
CA GLU A 325 13.55 5.98 -25.73
C GLU A 325 13.75 6.23 -24.25
N ALA A 326 14.12 5.21 -23.47
CA ALA A 326 14.52 5.38 -22.09
C ALA A 326 15.93 5.97 -22.03
N THR A 327 16.08 7.16 -21.42
CA THR A 327 17.38 7.85 -21.30
C THR A 327 17.70 8.19 -19.84
N SER A 328 18.93 8.60 -19.57
CA SER A 328 19.35 9.17 -18.28
C SER A 328 19.91 10.57 -18.53
N PRO A 329 19.24 11.65 -18.06
CA PRO A 329 18.04 11.67 -17.22
C PRO A 329 16.79 11.15 -17.96
N PRO A 330 15.71 10.72 -17.25
CA PRO A 330 14.49 10.22 -17.86
C PRO A 330 13.90 11.16 -18.92
N SER A 331 13.37 10.57 -19.98
CA SER A 331 12.74 11.22 -21.14
C SER A 331 11.26 10.88 -21.24
N ASP A 332 10.56 11.45 -22.24
CA ASP A 332 9.22 10.98 -22.58
C ASP A 332 9.32 9.56 -23.14
N PHE A 333 8.57 8.62 -22.55
CA PHE A 333 8.66 7.20 -22.86
C PHE A 333 7.33 6.49 -22.59
N TYR A 334 7.00 5.50 -23.41
CA TYR A 334 5.91 4.56 -23.16
C TYR A 334 6.37 3.16 -23.58
N LEU A 335 6.28 2.18 -22.69
CA LEU A 335 6.81 0.83 -22.91
C LEU A 335 6.08 0.06 -24.04
N GLY A 336 4.84 0.48 -24.34
CA GLY A 336 3.98 -0.17 -25.32
C GLY A 336 3.08 -1.24 -24.69
N ASN A 337 1.82 -1.26 -25.10
CA ASN A 337 0.81 -2.13 -24.51
C ASN A 337 1.12 -3.63 -24.63
N ASP A 338 1.78 -4.08 -25.71
CA ASP A 338 2.16 -5.49 -25.85
C ASP A 338 3.16 -5.90 -24.76
N ASN A 339 4.10 -5.00 -24.41
CA ASN A 339 5.10 -5.22 -23.37
C ASN A 339 4.49 -5.06 -21.96
N ILE A 340 3.64 -4.05 -21.73
CA ILE A 340 2.96 -3.89 -20.44
C ILE A 340 2.05 -5.09 -20.15
N TYR A 341 1.37 -5.63 -21.16
CA TYR A 341 0.59 -6.85 -21.04
C TYR A 341 1.48 -8.04 -20.71
N ALA A 342 2.62 -8.19 -21.40
CA ALA A 342 3.56 -9.28 -21.12
C ALA A 342 4.10 -9.22 -19.68
N LEU A 343 4.38 -8.04 -19.12
CA LEU A 343 4.77 -7.89 -17.71
C LEU A 343 3.64 -8.32 -16.76
N THR A 344 2.47 -7.70 -16.93
CA THR A 344 1.34 -7.85 -15.99
C THR A 344 0.56 -9.16 -16.12
N SER A 345 0.82 -9.94 -17.18
CA SER A 345 0.27 -11.30 -17.34
C SER A 345 1.17 -12.38 -16.74
N GLN A 346 2.48 -12.12 -16.63
CA GLN A 346 3.45 -13.07 -16.10
C GLN A 346 3.70 -12.90 -14.60
N PHE A 347 3.54 -11.66 -14.08
CA PHE A 347 3.82 -11.34 -12.69
C PHE A 347 2.66 -10.54 -12.10
N ASP A 348 2.42 -10.73 -10.81
CA ASP A 348 1.53 -9.88 -10.03
C ASP A 348 2.20 -8.54 -9.78
N MET A 349 1.92 -7.60 -10.67
CA MET A 349 2.53 -6.27 -10.67
C MET A 349 1.74 -5.30 -9.80
N GLN A 350 2.46 -4.53 -9.00
CA GLN A 350 2.01 -3.28 -8.42
C GLN A 350 2.25 -2.12 -9.41
N LEU A 351 1.48 -1.04 -9.29
CA LEU A 351 1.67 0.17 -10.07
C LEU A 351 1.85 1.36 -9.14
N TRP A 352 2.93 2.10 -9.36
CA TRP A 352 3.21 3.36 -8.70
C TRP A 352 3.12 4.51 -9.70
N VAL A 353 2.21 5.45 -9.45
CA VAL A 353 2.00 6.65 -10.27
C VAL A 353 2.54 7.87 -9.51
N GLN A 354 3.35 8.68 -10.18
CA GLN A 354 3.96 9.88 -9.64
C GLN A 354 3.63 11.10 -10.51
N PRO A 355 2.50 11.79 -10.28
CA PRO A 355 2.22 13.08 -10.90
C PRO A 355 2.99 14.21 -10.18
N GLU A 356 3.52 15.16 -10.96
CA GLU A 356 4.17 16.38 -10.47
C GLU A 356 3.32 17.61 -10.88
N ASP A 357 2.69 18.25 -9.89
CA ASP A 357 1.90 19.48 -10.06
C ASP A 357 2.79 20.73 -9.85
N CYS A 358 2.41 21.85 -10.46
CA CYS A 358 3.06 23.16 -10.27
C CYS A 358 2.95 23.69 -8.84
N ASP A 359 1.84 23.41 -8.15
CA ASP A 359 1.49 23.97 -6.84
C ASP A 359 1.68 22.96 -5.68
N ALA A 360 1.49 21.66 -5.94
CA ALA A 360 1.56 20.60 -4.94
C ALA A 360 2.87 19.78 -4.97
N GLY A 361 3.73 19.97 -5.99
CA GLY A 361 4.94 19.16 -6.15
C GLY A 361 4.64 17.72 -6.58
N ILE A 362 5.53 16.78 -6.22
CA ILE A 362 5.36 15.35 -6.54
C ILE A 362 4.44 14.71 -5.51
N THR A 363 3.34 14.14 -5.98
CA THR A 363 2.41 13.31 -5.19
C THR A 363 2.44 11.87 -5.71
N ASN A 364 1.78 10.94 -5.02
CA ASN A 364 1.90 9.51 -5.30
C ASN A 364 0.58 8.75 -5.17
N SER A 365 0.34 7.82 -6.11
CA SER A 365 -0.72 6.81 -6.03
C SER A 365 -0.10 5.42 -6.21
N LEU A 366 -0.25 4.55 -5.22
CA LEU A 366 0.22 3.16 -5.27
C LEU A 366 -0.97 2.22 -5.34
N TYR A 367 -1.00 1.42 -6.39
CA TYR A 367 -1.93 0.34 -6.62
C TYR A 367 -1.22 -0.98 -6.31
N SER A 368 -1.73 -1.75 -5.35
CA SER A 368 -1.19 -3.05 -4.99
C SER A 368 -1.40 -4.12 -6.07
N TYR A 369 -2.26 -3.85 -7.05
CA TYR A 369 -2.48 -4.69 -8.22
C TYR A 369 -2.68 -3.83 -9.48
N PHE A 370 -1.99 -4.19 -10.56
CA PHE A 370 -2.13 -3.58 -11.87
C PHE A 370 -1.98 -4.63 -12.97
N LYS A 371 -3.01 -4.74 -13.80
CA LYS A 371 -3.04 -5.60 -14.97
C LYS A 371 -3.77 -4.96 -16.13
N ILE A 372 -3.29 -5.25 -17.33
CA ILE A 372 -4.03 -4.94 -18.56
C ILE A 372 -4.43 -6.23 -19.26
N GLY A 373 -5.56 -6.19 -19.95
CA GLY A 373 -6.07 -7.32 -20.73
C GLY A 373 -5.21 -7.62 -21.96
N SER A 374 -5.53 -8.72 -22.64
CA SER A 374 -4.89 -9.07 -23.91
C SER A 374 -5.29 -8.12 -25.06
N LEU A 375 -4.67 -8.30 -26.23
CA LEU A 375 -5.03 -7.56 -27.44
C LEU A 375 -6.51 -7.76 -27.83
N SER A 376 -7.07 -8.96 -27.65
CA SER A 376 -8.50 -9.24 -27.94
C SER A 376 -9.44 -8.52 -26.97
N GLU A 377 -8.98 -8.24 -25.76
CA GLU A 377 -9.67 -7.40 -24.78
C GLU A 377 -9.31 -5.91 -24.92
N LYS A 378 -8.58 -5.53 -25.97
CA LYS A 378 -8.11 -4.17 -26.23
C LYS A 378 -7.35 -3.57 -25.03
N PHE A 379 -6.49 -4.37 -24.39
CA PHE A 379 -5.68 -3.95 -23.24
C PHE A 379 -6.47 -3.39 -22.06
N LYS A 380 -7.66 -3.95 -21.80
CA LYS A 380 -8.58 -3.53 -20.74
C LYS A 380 -7.91 -3.34 -19.37
N LEU A 381 -8.12 -2.21 -18.71
CA LEU A 381 -7.52 -1.90 -17.40
C LEU A 381 -8.14 -2.72 -16.27
N ASN A 382 -7.31 -3.20 -15.34
CA ASN A 382 -7.73 -3.79 -14.07
C ASN A 382 -6.73 -3.44 -12.97
N THR A 383 -7.18 -2.71 -11.95
CA THR A 383 -6.36 -2.28 -10.81
C THR A 383 -7.03 -2.57 -9.46
N SER A 384 -6.23 -2.60 -8.38
CA SER A 384 -6.74 -2.41 -7.01
C SER A 384 -7.19 -0.96 -6.80
N TYR A 385 -7.63 -0.60 -5.60
CA TYR A 385 -7.69 0.81 -5.19
C TYR A 385 -6.28 1.38 -4.95
N ALA A 386 -6.14 2.69 -5.13
CA ALA A 386 -4.91 3.42 -4.83
C ALA A 386 -4.80 3.80 -3.36
N ILE A 387 -3.58 3.78 -2.83
CA ILE A 387 -3.19 4.50 -1.61
C ILE A 387 -2.20 5.61 -1.95
N GLY A 388 -2.22 6.70 -1.19
CA GLY A 388 -1.31 7.84 -1.39
C GLY A 388 -2.03 9.17 -1.60
N ASP A 389 -1.25 10.24 -1.61
CA ASP A 389 -1.73 11.63 -1.60
C ASP A 389 -2.12 12.16 -2.98
N ALA A 390 -1.78 11.47 -4.08
CA ALA A 390 -2.28 11.80 -5.42
C ALA A 390 -3.69 11.24 -5.70
N GLY A 391 -4.28 10.50 -4.76
CA GLY A 391 -5.63 9.91 -4.84
C GLY A 391 -5.79 8.75 -5.84
N ASP A 392 -7.01 8.28 -6.06
CA ASP A 392 -7.32 7.21 -7.02
C ASP A 392 -8.02 7.76 -8.27
N ALA A 393 -7.31 7.81 -9.40
CA ALA A 393 -7.89 8.24 -10.67
C ALA A 393 -8.58 7.09 -11.43
N PHE A 394 -8.13 5.86 -11.21
CA PHE A 394 -8.65 4.70 -11.94
C PHE A 394 -9.96 4.17 -11.39
N ASN A 395 -10.15 4.20 -10.06
CA ASN A 395 -11.36 3.70 -9.42
C ASN A 395 -12.28 4.83 -8.96
N VAL A 396 -13.50 4.81 -9.51
CA VAL A 396 -14.75 5.49 -9.12
C VAL A 396 -14.61 6.83 -8.36
N ASN A 397 -14.99 7.92 -9.02
CA ASN A 397 -15.34 9.17 -8.33
C ASN A 397 -16.81 9.18 -7.84
N SER A 398 -17.17 10.18 -7.04
CA SER A 398 -18.50 10.39 -6.44
C SER A 398 -19.68 10.48 -7.43
N PHE A 399 -19.42 10.47 -8.74
CA PHE A 399 -20.43 10.46 -9.81
C PHE A 399 -20.52 9.12 -10.55
N GLY A 400 -19.85 8.06 -10.06
CA GLY A 400 -19.95 6.70 -10.59
C GLY A 400 -19.12 6.42 -11.84
N TYR A 401 -18.21 7.32 -12.21
CA TYR A 401 -17.32 7.12 -13.36
C TYR A 401 -15.98 6.52 -12.96
N SER A 402 -15.52 5.52 -13.73
CA SER A 402 -14.31 4.74 -13.44
C SER A 402 -13.64 4.32 -14.74
N ASP A 403 -12.30 4.40 -14.77
CA ASP A 403 -11.46 3.85 -15.84
C ASP A 403 -11.29 2.32 -15.69
N GLN A 404 -11.61 1.79 -14.50
CA GLN A 404 -11.61 0.36 -14.22
C GLN A 404 -12.46 -0.43 -15.23
N GLY A 405 -11.88 -1.48 -15.81
CA GLY A 405 -12.54 -2.34 -16.78
C GLY A 405 -12.74 -1.72 -18.16
N ARG A 406 -12.15 -0.56 -18.45
CA ARG A 406 -12.24 0.09 -19.77
C ARG A 406 -11.17 -0.42 -20.72
N PRO A 407 -11.51 -0.63 -22.01
CA PRO A 407 -10.51 -0.91 -23.03
C PRO A 407 -9.62 0.33 -23.24
N PHE A 408 -8.36 0.10 -23.64
CA PHE A 408 -7.49 1.17 -24.09
C PHE A 408 -8.01 1.72 -25.42
N SER A 409 -8.06 3.05 -25.56
CA SER A 409 -8.61 3.70 -26.75
C SER A 409 -7.79 4.90 -27.19
N THR A 410 -7.77 5.14 -28.50
CA THR A 410 -7.15 6.29 -29.18
C THR A 410 -8.21 6.98 -30.04
N SER A 411 -7.89 8.14 -30.63
CA SER A 411 -8.80 8.87 -31.52
C SER A 411 -9.27 8.03 -32.72
N ALA A 412 -8.44 7.11 -33.21
CA ALA A 412 -8.75 6.23 -34.34
C ALA A 412 -9.59 5.00 -33.97
N THR A 413 -9.60 4.58 -32.69
CA THR A 413 -10.25 3.34 -32.25
C THR A 413 -11.47 3.57 -31.36
N TYR A 414 -11.93 4.82 -31.25
CA TYR A 414 -13.17 5.14 -30.57
C TYR A 414 -14.36 4.53 -31.31
N ASP A 415 -15.08 3.63 -30.63
CA ASP A 415 -16.31 3.02 -31.11
C ASP A 415 -17.52 3.73 -30.47
N PRO A 416 -18.26 4.59 -31.20
CA PRO A 416 -19.43 5.28 -30.68
C PRO A 416 -20.62 4.36 -30.36
N THR A 417 -20.57 3.06 -30.72
CA THR A 417 -21.65 2.08 -30.52
C THR A 417 -21.41 1.15 -29.32
N GLY A 418 -20.24 1.23 -28.69
CA GLY A 418 -19.84 0.38 -27.56
C GLY A 418 -20.42 0.83 -26.21
N ALA A 419 -21.70 0.53 -25.96
CA ALA A 419 -22.34 0.36 -24.64
C ALA A 419 -22.22 1.45 -23.54
N LEU A 420 -21.59 2.62 -23.75
CA LEU A 420 -21.47 3.66 -22.71
C LEU A 420 -21.55 5.09 -23.24
N PRO A 421 -22.12 6.03 -22.47
CA PRO A 421 -22.45 7.40 -22.91
C PRO A 421 -21.24 8.35 -22.90
N VAL A 422 -20.03 7.87 -23.11
CA VAL A 422 -18.83 8.71 -22.95
C VAL A 422 -18.52 9.38 -24.29
N LYS A 423 -18.48 10.72 -24.25
CA LYS A 423 -18.01 11.62 -25.32
C LYS A 423 -16.70 11.10 -25.93
N ASN A 424 -16.37 11.51 -27.15
CA ASN A 424 -15.11 11.18 -27.85
C ASN A 424 -13.86 11.73 -27.09
N CYS A 425 -13.54 11.13 -25.93
CA CYS A 425 -12.46 11.55 -25.03
C CYS A 425 -11.09 11.53 -25.72
N PRO A 426 -10.74 10.50 -26.51
CA PRO A 426 -9.45 10.51 -27.18
C PRO A 426 -9.27 11.71 -28.11
N SER A 427 -10.34 12.21 -28.75
CA SER A 427 -10.26 13.42 -29.57
C SER A 427 -10.25 14.72 -28.77
N LEU A 428 -10.82 14.70 -27.54
CA LEU A 428 -10.84 15.86 -26.65
C LEU A 428 -9.55 16.01 -25.85
N LEU A 429 -8.99 14.89 -25.38
CA LEU A 429 -7.88 14.83 -24.44
C LEU A 429 -6.54 14.46 -25.07
N TYR A 430 -6.58 14.00 -26.34
CA TYR A 430 -5.44 13.52 -27.10
C TYR A 430 -4.74 12.31 -26.46
N GLY A 431 -4.01 11.56 -27.27
CA GLY A 431 -3.32 10.37 -26.77
C GLY A 431 -4.25 9.21 -26.39
N GLY A 432 -3.61 8.10 -26.05
CA GLY A 432 -4.29 6.84 -25.75
C GLY A 432 -4.41 6.64 -24.25
N TRP A 433 -5.59 6.21 -23.80
CA TRP A 433 -5.85 5.94 -22.39
C TRP A 433 -7.01 4.95 -22.20
N TRP A 434 -7.21 4.51 -20.96
CA TRP A 434 -8.35 3.69 -20.53
C TRP A 434 -9.55 4.55 -20.15
N PHE A 435 -10.01 5.39 -21.07
CA PHE A 435 -11.05 6.38 -20.80
C PHE A 435 -12.36 5.75 -20.32
N GLY A 436 -12.67 5.90 -19.03
CA GLY A 436 -13.98 5.66 -18.45
C GLY A 436 -14.79 6.92 -18.26
N ASN A 437 -14.09 8.04 -18.14
CA ASN A 437 -14.60 9.39 -18.30
C ASN A 437 -13.52 10.24 -19.01
N CYS A 438 -13.88 11.41 -19.53
CA CYS A 438 -12.90 12.33 -20.12
C CYS A 438 -12.21 13.18 -19.04
N LYS A 439 -11.71 12.55 -17.97
CA LYS A 439 -11.12 13.25 -16.82
C LYS A 439 -9.61 13.08 -16.75
N ASP A 440 -9.14 11.84 -16.77
CA ASP A 440 -7.75 11.49 -16.46
C ASP A 440 -7.03 11.03 -17.72
N ASN A 441 -5.78 11.46 -17.88
CA ASN A 441 -4.95 11.12 -19.03
C ASN A 441 -3.49 11.52 -18.81
N LEU A 442 -2.65 10.61 -18.33
CA LEU A 442 -1.21 10.89 -18.22
C LEU A 442 -0.49 10.91 -19.58
N ASN A 443 -1.18 10.50 -20.65
CA ASN A 443 -0.66 10.49 -22.02
C ASN A 443 -1.10 11.72 -22.82
N GLY A 444 -1.70 12.71 -22.16
CA GLY A 444 -2.14 13.96 -22.77
C GLY A 444 -1.00 14.79 -23.36
N LYS A 445 -1.38 15.89 -24.00
CA LYS A 445 -0.45 16.80 -24.64
C LYS A 445 0.46 17.45 -23.60
N TRP A 446 1.75 17.49 -23.88
CA TRP A 446 2.68 18.24 -23.04
C TRP A 446 2.52 19.73 -23.32
N TYR A 447 2.46 20.52 -22.26
CA TYR A 447 2.49 21.97 -22.32
C TYR A 447 3.69 22.48 -21.54
N GLN A 448 4.30 23.53 -22.08
CA GLN A 448 5.29 24.29 -21.33
C GLN A 448 4.55 25.17 -20.32
N VAL A 449 4.61 24.76 -19.05
CA VAL A 449 4.04 25.46 -17.91
C VAL A 449 5.14 25.81 -16.92
N SER A 450 4.90 26.84 -16.10
CA SER A 450 5.87 27.32 -15.12
C SER A 450 5.19 27.55 -13.77
N PRO A 451 5.70 27.01 -12.66
CA PRO A 451 5.12 27.21 -11.34
C PRO A 451 4.89 28.70 -11.01
N PRO A 452 3.79 29.05 -10.32
CA PRO A 452 2.74 28.15 -9.82
C PRO A 452 1.61 27.86 -10.85
N TYR A 453 1.74 28.28 -12.11
CA TYR A 453 0.65 28.26 -13.10
C TYR A 453 0.75 27.07 -14.05
N CYS A 454 -0.16 26.11 -13.91
CA CYS A 454 -0.30 24.91 -14.74
C CYS A 454 -1.61 24.91 -15.57
N GLU A 455 -2.23 26.08 -15.75
CA GLU A 455 -3.48 26.23 -16.50
C GLU A 455 -3.26 26.14 -18.01
N THR A 456 -4.21 25.54 -18.70
CA THR A 456 -4.24 25.46 -20.17
C THR A 456 -5.47 26.19 -20.70
N THR A 457 -5.58 26.35 -22.02
CA THR A 457 -6.80 26.91 -22.65
C THR A 457 -7.85 25.84 -22.96
N VAL A 458 -7.44 24.57 -22.98
CA VAL A 458 -8.27 23.40 -23.32
C VAL A 458 -7.86 22.20 -22.45
N PRO A 459 -8.74 21.22 -22.20
CA PRO A 459 -8.51 20.19 -21.19
C PRO A 459 -7.63 19.00 -21.66
N ASP A 460 -6.77 19.19 -22.66
CA ASP A 460 -6.00 18.13 -23.35
C ASP A 460 -4.57 17.90 -22.80
N GLY A 461 -4.25 18.51 -21.65
CA GLY A 461 -2.97 18.36 -20.98
C GLY A 461 -2.74 16.98 -20.34
N ILE A 462 -1.60 16.82 -19.68
CA ILE A 462 -1.30 15.65 -18.84
C ILE A 462 -2.12 15.77 -17.55
N ARG A 463 -2.99 14.82 -17.23
CA ARG A 463 -4.01 15.01 -16.17
C ARG A 463 -4.16 13.81 -15.25
N TRP A 464 -4.32 14.12 -13.95
CA TRP A 464 -4.60 13.16 -12.89
C TRP A 464 -5.48 13.79 -11.81
N ILE A 465 -6.68 13.23 -11.59
CA ILE A 465 -7.77 13.60 -10.68
C ILE A 465 -8.34 15.00 -10.83
N ARG A 466 -7.54 16.01 -11.18
CA ARG A 466 -7.94 17.41 -11.29
C ARG A 466 -8.73 17.63 -12.59
N PRO A 467 -10.03 17.96 -12.52
CA PRO A 467 -10.81 18.33 -13.70
C PRO A 467 -10.46 19.75 -14.17
N GLY A 468 -10.70 20.05 -15.45
CA GLY A 468 -10.60 21.40 -16.00
C GLY A 468 -9.44 21.60 -16.97
N ASN A 469 -9.14 22.86 -17.27
CA ASN A 469 -8.07 23.25 -18.20
C ASN A 469 -6.75 23.37 -17.44
N TYR A 470 -6.11 22.22 -17.25
CA TYR A 470 -4.91 22.09 -16.44
C TYR A 470 -3.99 21.00 -17.03
N THR A 471 -2.69 21.10 -16.76
CA THR A 471 -1.70 20.07 -17.09
C THR A 471 -0.66 19.89 -15.99
N LEU A 472 -0.31 18.64 -15.69
CA LEU A 472 0.84 18.28 -14.87
C LEU A 472 2.13 18.71 -15.56
N MET A 473 3.15 19.06 -14.76
CA MET A 473 4.49 19.36 -15.27
C MET A 473 5.19 18.09 -15.76
N ARG A 474 5.07 17.02 -14.96
CA ARG A 474 5.65 15.71 -15.22
C ARG A 474 4.75 14.60 -14.69
N SER A 475 4.93 13.40 -15.21
CA SER A 475 4.30 12.19 -14.68
C SER A 475 5.17 10.97 -14.90
N LYS A 476 5.05 9.97 -14.02
CA LYS A 476 5.59 8.63 -14.24
C LYS A 476 4.60 7.56 -13.82
N MET A 477 4.59 6.45 -14.55
CA MET A 477 3.99 5.19 -14.13
C MET A 477 5.10 4.15 -14.06
N LEU A 478 5.25 3.50 -12.91
CA LEU A 478 6.25 2.48 -12.66
C LEU A 478 5.59 1.20 -12.17
N VAL A 479 6.08 0.05 -12.61
CA VAL A 479 5.60 -1.26 -12.16
C VAL A 479 6.70 -2.07 -11.50
N CYS A 480 6.29 -2.91 -10.57
CA CYS A 480 7.18 -3.83 -9.89
C CYS A 480 6.39 -5.05 -9.43
N PRO A 481 6.98 -6.26 -9.41
CA PRO A 481 6.38 -7.39 -8.73
C PRO A 481 6.05 -7.05 -7.27
N SER A 482 5.08 -7.74 -6.69
CA SER A 482 4.63 -7.55 -5.30
C SER A 482 5.74 -7.66 -4.23
N GLU A 483 6.89 -8.22 -4.57
CA GLU A 483 8.09 -8.39 -3.73
C GLU A 483 8.98 -7.14 -3.65
N CYS A 484 8.64 -6.08 -4.38
CA CYS A 484 9.48 -4.89 -4.44
C CYS A 484 9.44 -4.05 -3.16
N PRO A 485 10.56 -3.38 -2.82
CA PRO A 485 10.57 -2.35 -1.79
C PRO A 485 9.46 -1.33 -2.06
N GLN A 486 8.61 -1.13 -1.06
CA GLN A 486 7.52 -0.19 -1.17
C GLN A 486 8.09 1.23 -1.28
N PRO A 487 7.52 2.09 -2.15
CA PRO A 487 8.04 3.42 -2.40
C PRO A 487 7.84 4.40 -1.22
N PHE A 488 7.09 4.00 -0.17
CA PHE A 488 6.76 4.80 1.01
C PHE A 488 6.84 4.00 2.30
#